data_AF-A0AAU3S5K1-F1
#
_entry.id   AF-A0AAU3S5K1-F1
#
_cell.length_a   1.000
_cell.length_b   1.000
_cell.length_c   1.000
_cell.angle_alpha   90.00
_cell.angle_beta   90.00
_cell.angle_gamma   90.00
#
_symmetry.space_group_name_H-M   'P 1'
#
loop_
_entity.id
_entity.type
_entity.pdbx_description
1 polymer ?
#
loop_
_entity_poly.entity_id
_entity_poly.type
_entity_poly.pdbx_seq_one_letter_code
_entity_poly.pdbx_strand_id
1 'polypeptide(L)' 'MEMHEWRGGWDRAEEATQALKVALEGLGVPEGQTIRLRPTVSGRGTPWVDIGMVPAHVAVRIAEAVAAGAP' A
#
# COMPACT_ATOMS: atom_id res chain seq x y z
N MET A 1 -9.67 -13.43 18.30
CA MET A 1 -8.78 -13.79 17.18
C MET A 1 -7.60 -14.51 17.78
N GLU A 2 -7.25 -15.66 17.21
CA GLU A 2 -6.07 -16.41 17.66
C GLU A 2 -4.79 -15.63 17.33
N MET A 3 -3.77 -15.73 18.18
CA MET A 3 -2.52 -14.97 18.01
C MET A 3 -1.82 -15.27 16.67
N HIS A 4 -2.04 -16.47 16.12
CA HIS A 4 -1.55 -16.87 14.81
C HIS A 4 -2.28 -16.15 13.67
N GLU A 5 -3.61 -16.04 13.72
CA GLU A 5 -4.40 -15.30 12.73
C GLU A 5 -4.06 -13.81 12.73
N TRP A 6 -3.81 -13.25 13.90
CA TRP A 6 -3.37 -11.86 14.05
C TRP A 6 -2.01 -11.60 13.37
N ARG A 7 -1.04 -12.51 13.57
CA ARG A 7 0.28 -12.42 12.91
C ARG A 7 0.17 -12.58 11.39
N GLY A 8 -0.64 -13.52 10.90
CA GLY A 8 -0.90 -13.67 9.47
C GLY A 8 -1.64 -12.48 8.85
N GLY A 9 -2.32 -11.65 9.67
CA GLY A 9 -2.82 -10.34 9.24
C GLY A 9 -1.69 -9.35 8.97
N TRP A 10 -0.70 -9.28 9.86
CA TRP A 10 0.47 -8.40 9.67
C TRP A 10 1.31 -8.79 8.45
N ASP A 11 1.55 -10.09 8.24
CA ASP A 11 2.31 -10.56 7.08
C ASP A 11 1.65 -10.14 5.76
N ARG A 12 0.33 -10.30 5.65
CA ARG A 12 -0.45 -9.88 4.47
C ARG A 12 -0.46 -8.36 4.28
N ALA A 13 -0.51 -7.60 5.38
CA ALA A 13 -0.45 -6.14 5.31
C ALA A 13 0.94 -5.65 4.84
N GLU A 14 2.02 -6.30 5.29
CA GLU A 14 3.39 -5.99 4.86
C GLU A 14 3.56 -6.31 3.38
N GLU A 15 3.15 -7.50 2.94
CA GLU A 15 3.21 -7.91 1.53
C GLU A 15 2.48 -6.91 0.62
N ALA A 16 1.24 -6.54 0.97
CA ALA A 16 0.48 -5.55 0.23
C ALA A 16 1.16 -4.16 0.22
N THR A 17 1.79 -3.77 1.32
CA THR A 17 2.54 -2.50 1.40
C THR A 17 3.74 -2.50 0.46
N GLN A 18 4.50 -3.60 0.42
CA GLN A 18 5.66 -3.72 -0.45
C GLN A 18 5.26 -3.77 -1.93
N ALA A 19 4.20 -4.50 -2.26
CA ALA A 19 3.66 -4.52 -3.63
C ALA A 19 3.25 -3.12 -4.11
N LEU A 20 2.58 -2.33 -3.25
CA LEU A 20 2.21 -0.96 -3.58
C LEU A 20 3.43 -0.06 -3.76
N LYS A 21 4.48 -0.19 -2.93
CA LYS A 21 5.73 0.57 -3.10
C LYS A 21 6.36 0.31 -4.48
N VAL A 22 6.50 -0.95 -4.86
CA VAL A 22 7.06 -1.36 -6.16
C VAL A 22 6.22 -0.78 -7.32
N ALA A 23 4.89 -0.83 -7.22
CA ALA A 23 4.01 -0.27 -8.24
C ALA A 23 4.20 1.25 -8.39
N LEU A 24 4.27 1.98 -7.27
CA LEU A 24 4.47 3.43 -7.28
C LEU A 24 5.84 3.83 -7.83
N GLU A 25 6.89 3.07 -7.51
CA GLU A 25 8.22 3.25 -8.10
C GLU A 25 8.17 3.07 -9.62
N GLY A 26 7.46 2.06 -10.12
CA GLY A 26 7.21 1.84 -11.54
C GLY A 26 6.46 3.00 -12.22
N LEU A 27 5.65 3.75 -11.48
CA LEU A 27 4.97 4.97 -11.96
C LEU A 27 5.86 6.24 -11.89
N GLY A 28 7.10 6.10 -11.42
CA GLY A 28 8.07 7.18 -11.27
C GLY A 28 7.96 7.95 -9.96
N VAL A 29 7.31 7.38 -8.95
CA VAL A 29 7.23 7.97 -7.60
C VAL A 29 8.50 7.60 -6.82
N PRO A 30 9.30 8.57 -6.35
CA PRO A 30 10.51 8.27 -5.58
C PRO A 30 10.17 7.59 -4.24
N GLU A 31 11.05 6.71 -3.77
CA GLU A 31 10.92 5.99 -2.50
C GLU A 31 10.67 6.93 -1.30
N GLY A 32 11.28 8.12 -1.31
CA GLY A 32 11.07 9.14 -0.27
C GLY A 32 9.61 9.62 -0.14
N GLN A 33 8.81 9.49 -1.19
CA GLN A 33 7.38 9.83 -1.18
C GLN A 33 6.50 8.63 -0.81
N THR A 34 7.01 7.39 -0.88
CA THR A 34 6.31 6.16 -0.47
C THR A 34 6.59 5.76 0.98
N ILE A 35 7.54 6.44 1.67
CA ILE A 35 7.84 6.28 3.11
C ILE A 35 6.59 6.35 4.01
N ARG A 36 5.53 7.02 3.56
CA ARG A 36 4.28 7.15 4.32
C ARG A 36 3.40 5.90 4.27
N LEU A 37 3.64 4.98 3.33
CA LEU A 37 2.92 3.72 3.25
C LEU A 37 3.27 2.83 4.43
N ARG A 38 2.25 2.38 5.16
CA ARG A 38 2.45 1.54 6.35
C ARG A 38 1.45 0.38 6.37
N PRO A 39 1.90 -0.84 6.69
CA PRO A 39 0.98 -1.92 6.99
C PRO A 39 0.25 -1.61 8.29
N THR A 40 -1.03 -1.94 8.35
CA THR A 40 -1.81 -1.84 9.58
C THR A 40 -2.83 -2.97 9.65
N VAL A 41 -3.14 -3.37 10.88
CA VAL A 41 -4.14 -4.41 11.15
C VAL A 41 -5.17 -3.84 12.11
N SER A 42 -6.44 -3.84 11.69
CA SER A 42 -7.54 -3.35 12.54
C SER A 42 -7.68 -4.19 13.80
N GLY A 43 -8.38 -3.70 14.84
CA GLY A 43 -8.64 -4.50 16.05
C GLY A 43 -9.41 -5.81 15.81
N ARG A 44 -10.04 -5.99 14.63
CA ARG A 44 -10.69 -7.24 14.20
C ARG A 44 -9.77 -8.15 13.36
N GLY A 45 -8.51 -7.78 13.16
CA GLY A 45 -7.50 -8.55 12.41
C GLY A 45 -7.54 -8.39 10.90
N THR A 46 -8.39 -7.52 10.36
CA THR A 46 -8.37 -7.20 8.93
C THR A 46 -7.06 -6.48 8.57
N PRO A 47 -6.30 -6.96 7.57
CA PRO A 47 -5.09 -6.31 7.08
C PRO A 47 -5.43 -5.13 6.17
N TRP A 48 -4.64 -4.06 6.27
CA TRP A 48 -4.80 -2.81 5.52
C TRP A 48 -3.42 -2.24 5.18
N VAL A 49 -3.40 -1.37 4.16
CA VAL A 49 -2.28 -0.47 3.88
C VAL A 49 -2.75 0.96 4.13
N ASP A 50 -2.15 1.64 5.09
CA ASP A 50 -2.33 3.07 5.27
C ASP A 50 -1.52 3.82 4.21
N ILE A 51 -2.22 4.53 3.34
CA ILE A 51 -1.63 5.29 2.23
C ILE A 51 -1.34 6.76 2.58
N GLY A 52 -1.81 7.23 3.73
CA GLY A 52 -1.64 8.62 4.17
C GLY A 52 -2.06 9.66 3.12
N MET A 53 -1.34 10.78 3.09
CA MET A 53 -1.48 11.79 2.04
C MET A 53 -0.46 11.55 0.93
N VAL A 54 -0.96 11.44 -0.31
CA VAL A 54 -0.16 11.40 -1.53
C VAL A 54 -0.11 12.78 -2.21
N PRO A 55 1.02 13.20 -2.80
CA PRO A 55 1.07 14.42 -3.61
C PRO A 55 0.09 14.37 -4.79
N ALA A 56 -0.51 15.51 -5.14
CA ALA A 56 -1.56 15.56 -6.17
C ALA A 56 -1.11 15.01 -7.54
N HIS A 57 0.13 15.30 -7.96
CA HIS A 57 0.67 14.76 -9.21
C HIS A 57 0.81 13.24 -9.18
N VAL A 58 1.18 12.66 -8.03
CA VAL A 58 1.24 11.20 -7.84
C VAL A 58 -0.17 10.59 -7.92
N ALA A 59 -1.16 11.22 -7.28
CA ALA A 59 -2.55 10.76 -7.35
C ALA A 59 -3.08 10.70 -8.79
N VAL A 60 -2.73 11.69 -9.63
CA VAL A 60 -3.05 11.68 -11.06
C VAL A 60 -2.40 10.49 -11.77
N ARG A 61 -1.11 10.23 -11.52
CA ARG A 61 -0.39 9.09 -12.14
C ARG A 61 -0.98 7.74 -11.74
N ILE A 62 -1.40 7.60 -10.49
CA ILE A 62 -2.12 6.41 -10.01
C ILE A 62 -3.45 6.28 -10.76
N ALA A 63 -4.23 7.36 -10.87
CA ALA A 63 -5.52 7.32 -11.56
C ALA A 63 -5.37 6.99 -13.06
N GLU A 64 -4.36 7.56 -13.73
CA GLU A 64 -3.99 7.23 -15.11
C GLU A 64 -3.64 5.75 -15.25
N ALA A 65 -2.82 5.21 -14.34
CA ALA A 65 -2.44 3.80 -14.35
C ALA A 65 -3.67 2.88 -14.19
N VAL A 66 -4.57 3.18 -13.26
CA VAL A 66 -5.82 2.42 -13.06
C VAL A 66 -6.72 2.50 -14.30
N ALA A 67 -6.86 3.68 -14.91
CA ALA A 67 -7.71 3.88 -16.08
C ALA A 67 -7.13 3.24 -17.36
N ALA A 68 -5.80 3.26 -17.50
CA ALA A 68 -5.09 2.61 -18.59
C ALA A 68 -5.10 1.08 -18.48
N GLY A 69 -5.60 0.55 -17.36
CA GLY A 69 -5.49 -0.86 -17.05
C GLY A 69 -4.02 -1.27 -17.00
N ALA A 70 -3.16 -0.48 -16.34
CA ALA A 70 -1.87 -0.97 -15.86
C ALA A 70 -2.09 -2.43 -15.43
N PRO A 71 -1.33 -3.40 -15.98
CA PRO A 71 -1.81 -4.77 -16.18
C PRO A 71 -2.72 -5.27 -15.08
#